data_AF-A0A8C0X0I6-F1
#
_entry.id   AF-A0A8C0X0I6-F1
#
_cell.length_a   1.000
_cell.length_b   1.000
_cell.length_c   1.000
_cell.angle_alpha   90.00
_cell.angle_beta   90.00
_cell.angle_gamma   90.00
#
_symmetry.space_group_name_H-M   'P 1'
#
loop_
_entity.id
_entity.type
_entity.pdbx_description
1 polymer ?
#
loop_
_entity_poly.entity_id
_entity_poly.type
_entity_poly.pdbx_seq_one_letter_code
_entity_poly.pdbx_strand_id
1 'polypeptide(L)'
;MLPNVLPLFLSSEYSLSFVLQNFLIHIVAWKKLLICHITLNLSCLLLSLLLPKKPGRLGAITTHHLLLKFTVKSQSRPLQPWCEVLGSVDEQHVLKYDSDSNKVEPLSLLINKLNGTKNWTELTQTLGDIGRELRIILLDINGTEISTDGHPTLQARIICQHEGEQCIGAFCQFGINTKIFFQFDAMNNIWNVTDPVSSGIKHKWEHDRELGNFLRRISMGDCSHWLKIFLKELYGRL
;
A
#
# COMPACT_ATOMS: atom_id res chain seq x y z
N MET A 1 53.26 67.95 36.46
CA MET A 1 52.36 67.62 35.34
C MET A 1 51.19 66.81 35.89
N LEU A 2 49.99 67.09 35.36
CA LEU A 2 48.63 66.62 35.70
C LEU A 2 48.44 65.06 35.60
N PRO A 3 47.28 64.49 36.00
CA PRO A 3 47.14 63.41 36.98
C PRO A 3 46.66 62.07 36.35
N ASN A 4 46.00 61.23 37.16
CA ASN A 4 45.29 59.98 36.87
C ASN A 4 46.04 58.78 37.47
N VAL A 5 45.44 57.96 38.33
CA VAL A 5 44.32 57.07 37.97
C VAL A 5 43.43 56.80 39.19
N LEU A 6 42.12 57.02 39.02
CA LEU A 6 41.06 56.32 39.77
C LEU A 6 40.83 54.95 39.11
N PRO A 7 40.48 53.89 39.86
CA PRO A 7 39.61 52.86 39.33
C PRO A 7 38.23 52.96 39.98
N LEU A 8 37.25 53.34 39.17
CA LEU A 8 35.83 53.17 39.46
C LEU A 8 35.48 51.68 39.33
N PHE A 9 34.97 51.10 40.42
CA PHE A 9 34.14 49.90 40.37
C PHE A 9 32.90 50.17 39.51
N LEU A 10 32.45 49.18 38.74
CA LEU A 10 31.03 48.81 38.47
C LEU A 10 30.91 48.05 37.14
N SER A 11 30.77 46.72 37.16
CA SER A 11 30.19 45.99 36.01
C SER A 11 29.74 44.55 36.33
N SER A 12 28.92 44.33 37.35
CA SER A 12 28.23 43.02 37.53
C SER A 12 26.71 43.07 37.32
N GLU A 13 26.09 44.26 37.41
CA GLU A 13 24.64 44.41 37.26
C GLU A 13 24.16 44.48 35.79
N TYR A 14 25.04 44.90 34.87
CA TYR A 14 24.71 45.00 33.44
C TYR A 14 24.55 43.64 32.74
N SER A 15 25.10 42.56 33.31
CA SER A 15 25.06 41.22 32.71
C SER A 15 23.72 40.51 32.94
N LEU A 16 23.19 40.56 34.18
CA LEU A 16 21.94 39.88 34.53
C LEU A 16 20.71 40.50 33.87
N SER A 17 20.65 41.84 33.80
CA SER A 17 19.55 42.56 33.13
C SER A 17 19.46 42.21 31.64
N PHE A 18 20.60 42.15 30.95
CA PHE A 18 20.67 41.81 29.52
C PHE A 18 20.26 40.35 29.25
N VAL A 19 20.69 39.41 30.10
CA VAL A 19 20.33 38.00 29.99
C VAL A 19 18.83 37.78 30.22
N LEU A 20 18.24 38.43 31.24
CA LEU A 20 16.80 38.34 31.52
C LEU A 20 15.95 38.95 30.40
N GLN A 21 16.41 40.06 29.80
CA GLN A 21 15.69 40.71 28.70
C GLN A 21 15.70 39.87 27.42
N ASN A 22 16.82 39.23 27.08
CA ASN A 22 16.88 38.28 25.97
C ASN A 22 16.03 37.02 26.22
N PHE A 23 15.98 36.54 27.47
CA PHE A 23 15.13 35.40 27.83
C PHE A 23 13.64 35.73 27.72
N LEU A 24 13.22 36.92 28.16
CA LEU A 24 11.87 37.43 28.00
C LEU A 24 11.47 37.58 26.52
N ILE A 25 12.36 38.10 25.67
CA ILE A 25 12.13 38.21 24.22
C ILE A 25 11.91 36.83 23.59
N HIS A 26 12.74 35.84 23.96
CA HIS A 26 12.57 34.46 23.49
C HIS A 26 11.23 33.87 23.94
N ILE A 27 10.82 34.04 25.21
CA ILE A 27 9.52 33.56 25.70
C ILE A 27 8.36 34.22 24.94
N VAL A 28 8.41 35.54 24.71
CA VAL A 28 7.38 36.27 23.98
C VAL A 28 7.31 35.82 22.52
N ALA A 29 8.45 35.58 21.87
CA ALA A 29 8.50 35.07 20.50
C ALA A 29 7.91 33.65 20.39
N TRP A 30 8.26 32.76 21.32
CA TRP A 30 7.76 31.39 21.34
C TRP A 30 6.26 31.33 21.67
N LYS A 31 5.77 32.21 22.55
CA LYS A 31 4.34 32.36 22.83
C LYS A 31 3.57 32.88 21.62
N LYS A 32 4.13 33.83 20.86
CA LYS A 32 3.53 34.31 19.59
C LYS A 32 3.51 33.22 18.52
N LEU A 33 4.59 32.43 18.38
CA LEU A 33 4.65 31.29 17.45
C LEU A 33 3.65 30.19 17.80
N LEU A 34 3.53 29.85 19.09
CA LEU A 34 2.56 28.86 19.57
C LEU A 34 1.12 29.34 19.35
N ILE A 35 0.82 30.61 19.65
CA ILE A 35 -0.49 31.21 19.38
C ILE A 35 -0.79 31.18 17.88
N CYS A 36 0.18 31.56 17.03
CA CYS A 36 0.02 31.55 15.57
C CYS A 36 -0.30 30.13 15.06
N HIS A 37 0.44 29.13 15.53
CA HIS A 37 0.23 27.72 15.17
C HIS A 37 -1.15 27.22 15.62
N ILE A 38 -1.59 27.57 16.83
CA ILE A 38 -2.93 27.23 17.34
C ILE A 38 -4.02 27.92 16.52
N THR A 39 -3.86 29.22 16.21
CA THR A 39 -4.85 29.98 15.41
C THR A 39 -4.94 29.50 13.97
N LEU A 40 -3.80 29.13 13.33
CA LEU A 40 -3.80 28.57 11.99
C LEU A 40 -4.53 27.23 11.97
N ASN A 41 -4.25 26.35 12.94
CA ASN A 41 -4.87 25.03 13.00
C ASN A 41 -6.39 25.12 13.27
N LEU A 42 -6.81 26.05 14.14
CA LEU A 42 -8.23 26.30 14.42
C LEU A 42 -8.95 26.89 13.20
N SER A 43 -8.30 27.78 12.45
CA SER A 43 -8.84 28.35 11.22
C SER A 43 -8.98 27.30 10.09
N CYS A 44 -8.02 26.38 9.97
CA CYS A 44 -8.12 25.23 9.06
C CYS A 44 -9.24 24.26 9.44
N LEU A 45 -9.43 23.99 10.74
CA LEU A 45 -10.51 23.14 11.23
C LEU A 45 -11.89 23.78 11.00
N LEU A 46 -12.00 25.10 11.17
CA LEU A 46 -13.24 25.82 10.84
C LEU A 46 -13.49 25.86 9.32
N LEU A 47 -12.45 26.02 8.49
CA LEU A 47 -12.60 25.97 7.03
C LEU A 47 -13.09 24.59 6.57
N SER A 48 -12.58 23.50 7.15
CA SER A 48 -13.02 22.14 6.80
C SER A 48 -14.44 21.82 7.25
N LEU A 49 -14.91 22.44 8.34
CA LEU A 49 -16.29 22.33 8.83
C LEU A 49 -17.29 23.21 8.06
N LEU A 50 -16.84 24.34 7.49
CA LEU A 50 -17.67 25.30 6.75
C LEU A 50 -17.74 25.01 5.25
N LEU A 51 -16.90 24.11 4.71
CA LEU A 51 -17.07 23.61 3.36
C LEU A 51 -18.35 22.78 3.31
N PRO A 52 -19.40 23.19 2.57
CA PRO A 52 -20.55 22.34 2.36
C PRO A 52 -20.05 21.06 1.69
N LYS A 53 -20.26 19.90 2.33
CA LYS A 53 -20.17 18.60 1.67
C LYS A 53 -21.20 18.60 0.56
N LYS A 54 -20.81 19.08 -0.62
CA LYS A 54 -21.68 19.14 -1.79
C LYS A 54 -22.13 17.71 -2.08
N PRO A 55 -23.45 17.43 -2.20
CA PRO A 55 -23.87 16.19 -2.81
C PRO A 55 -23.43 16.25 -4.28
N GLY A 56 -22.32 15.57 -4.58
CA GLY A 56 -21.84 15.41 -5.95
C GLY A 56 -22.83 14.57 -6.74
N ARG A 57 -23.86 15.20 -7.31
CA ARG A 57 -24.59 14.68 -8.48
C ARG A 57 -24.18 15.49 -9.70
N LEU A 58 -23.03 15.11 -10.23
CA LEU A 58 -22.56 15.32 -11.59
C LEU A 58 -21.78 14.03 -11.87
N GLY A 59 -22.06 13.31 -12.96
CA GLY A 59 -21.54 11.96 -13.22
C GLY A 59 -20.07 11.81 -12.84
N ALA A 60 -19.82 11.39 -11.59
CA ALA A 60 -18.49 11.26 -11.07
C ALA A 60 -17.96 10.01 -11.74
N ILE A 61 -16.93 10.19 -12.53
CA ILE A 61 -16.18 9.07 -13.04
C ILE A 61 -15.54 8.43 -11.80
N THR A 62 -16.14 7.35 -11.31
CA THR A 62 -15.69 6.66 -10.09
C THR A 62 -14.62 5.67 -10.48
N THR A 63 -13.44 5.83 -9.87
CA THR A 63 -12.38 4.83 -9.98
C THR A 63 -12.65 3.70 -9.01
N HIS A 64 -12.65 2.48 -9.52
CA HIS A 64 -12.81 1.27 -8.73
C HIS A 64 -11.56 0.40 -8.83
N HIS A 65 -11.26 -0.37 -7.80
CA HIS A 65 -10.11 -1.28 -7.83
C HIS A 65 -10.39 -2.63 -7.17
N LEU A 66 -9.81 -3.69 -7.74
CA LEU A 66 -9.74 -5.01 -7.13
C LEU A 66 -8.31 -5.25 -6.66
N LEU A 67 -8.18 -5.65 -5.40
CA LEU A 67 -6.94 -6.11 -4.79
C LEU A 67 -7.08 -7.57 -4.41
N LEU A 68 -6.23 -8.44 -4.97
CA LEU A 68 -6.07 -9.83 -4.55
C LEU A 68 -4.76 -9.96 -3.77
N LYS A 69 -4.85 -10.18 -2.46
CA LYS A 69 -3.70 -10.39 -1.59
C LYS A 69 -3.46 -11.88 -1.39
N PHE A 70 -2.40 -12.40 -2.00
CA PHE A 70 -1.91 -13.75 -1.85
C PHE A 70 -0.91 -13.85 -0.70
N THR A 71 -1.02 -14.92 0.08
CA THR A 71 -0.01 -15.36 1.04
C THR A 71 0.36 -16.79 0.68
N VAL A 72 1.58 -16.98 0.17
CA VAL A 72 2.06 -18.26 -0.36
C VAL A 72 3.25 -18.74 0.47
N LYS A 73 3.13 -19.93 1.05
CA LYS A 73 4.16 -20.58 1.84
C LYS A 73 4.90 -21.57 0.96
N SER A 74 6.22 -21.58 1.05
CA SER A 74 7.06 -22.59 0.38
C SER A 74 6.75 -24.01 0.86
N GLN A 75 6.41 -24.17 2.15
CA GLN A 75 6.03 -25.43 2.78
C GLN A 75 4.78 -25.25 3.66
N SER A 76 3.95 -26.29 3.77
CA SER A 76 2.82 -26.34 4.69
C SER A 76 2.67 -27.74 5.28
N ARG A 77 2.03 -27.83 6.44
CA ARG A 77 1.64 -29.11 7.03
C ARG A 77 0.41 -29.67 6.29
N PRO A 78 0.14 -30.98 6.40
CA PRO A 78 -1.15 -31.52 5.99
C PRO A 78 -2.29 -30.75 6.67
N LEU A 79 -3.41 -30.54 5.95
CA LEU A 79 -4.59 -29.81 6.45
C LEU A 79 -4.31 -28.33 6.78
N GLN A 80 -3.25 -27.76 6.21
CA GLN A 80 -2.95 -26.33 6.30
C GLN A 80 -2.74 -25.76 4.91
N PRO A 81 -3.39 -24.62 4.58
CA PRO A 81 -3.23 -24.01 3.29
C PRO A 81 -1.80 -23.49 3.12
N TRP A 82 -1.22 -23.83 1.97
CA TRP A 82 0.02 -23.26 1.49
C TRP A 82 -0.21 -21.98 0.70
N CYS A 83 -1.42 -21.75 0.20
CA CYS A 83 -1.84 -20.48 -0.42
C CYS A 83 -3.16 -20.01 0.17
N GLU A 84 -3.20 -18.74 0.55
CA GLU A 84 -4.41 -18.05 1.02
C GLU A 84 -4.57 -16.76 0.22
N VAL A 85 -5.79 -16.45 -0.21
CA VAL A 85 -6.10 -15.20 -0.92
C VAL A 85 -7.20 -14.44 -0.20
N LEU A 86 -7.00 -13.14 -0.03
CA LEU A 86 -8.02 -12.20 0.41
C LEU A 86 -8.28 -11.18 -0.69
N GLY A 87 -9.49 -11.18 -1.25
CA GLY A 87 -9.89 -10.28 -2.33
C GLY A 87 -10.73 -9.12 -1.80
N SER A 88 -10.45 -7.90 -2.27
CA SER A 88 -11.16 -6.69 -1.84
C SER A 88 -11.50 -5.79 -3.03
N VAL A 89 -12.71 -5.23 -3.04
CA VAL A 89 -13.13 -4.18 -3.98
C VAL A 89 -13.28 -2.89 -3.18
N ASP A 90 -12.60 -1.82 -3.60
CA ASP A 90 -12.64 -0.52 -2.93
C ASP A 90 -12.45 -0.61 -1.40
N GLU A 91 -11.43 -1.37 -1.00
CA GLU A 91 -11.07 -1.66 0.40
C GLU A 91 -12.01 -2.61 1.16
N GLN A 92 -13.18 -2.96 0.60
CA GLN A 92 -14.09 -3.93 1.21
C GLN A 92 -13.74 -5.36 0.81
N HIS A 93 -13.54 -6.24 1.78
CA HIS A 93 -13.33 -7.67 1.52
C HIS A 93 -14.56 -8.33 0.91
N VAL A 94 -14.37 -9.00 -0.23
CA VAL A 94 -15.44 -9.63 -1.02
C VAL A 94 -15.32 -11.14 -1.09
N LEU A 95 -14.10 -11.68 -0.94
CA LEU A 95 -13.84 -13.11 -1.02
C LEU A 95 -12.62 -13.54 -0.20
N LYS A 96 -12.60 -14.81 0.19
CA LYS A 96 -11.45 -15.52 0.71
C LYS A 96 -11.25 -16.82 -0.06
N TYR A 97 -10.00 -17.20 -0.31
CA TYR A 97 -9.63 -18.52 -0.83
C TYR A 97 -8.58 -19.15 0.08
N ASP A 98 -8.64 -20.46 0.25
CA ASP A 98 -7.56 -21.25 0.84
C ASP A 98 -7.30 -22.52 0.01
N SER A 99 -6.03 -22.88 -0.10
CA SER A 99 -5.58 -24.00 -0.95
C SER A 99 -5.83 -25.38 -0.34
N ASP A 100 -6.26 -25.47 0.92
CA ASP A 100 -6.53 -26.75 1.58
C ASP A 100 -7.94 -27.24 1.20
N SER A 101 -8.93 -26.38 1.37
CA SER A 101 -10.29 -26.62 0.89
C SER A 101 -10.41 -26.50 -0.63
N ASN A 102 -9.49 -25.75 -1.25
CA ASN A 102 -9.51 -25.35 -2.66
C ASN A 102 -10.85 -24.73 -3.07
N LYS A 103 -11.38 -23.85 -2.21
CA LYS A 103 -12.66 -23.16 -2.41
C LYS A 103 -12.52 -21.66 -2.22
N VAL A 104 -13.34 -20.91 -2.95
CA VAL A 104 -13.56 -19.48 -2.71
C VAL A 104 -14.84 -19.29 -1.91
N GLU A 105 -14.70 -18.65 -0.76
CA GLU A 105 -15.79 -18.24 0.13
C GLU A 105 -16.15 -16.77 -0.13
N PRO A 106 -17.41 -16.46 -0.45
CA PRO A 106 -17.87 -15.08 -0.57
C PRO A 106 -18.00 -14.44 0.82
N LEU A 107 -17.54 -13.19 0.96
CA LEU A 107 -17.58 -12.44 2.23
C LEU A 107 -18.70 -11.39 2.28
N SER A 108 -19.45 -11.24 1.19
CA SER A 108 -20.59 -10.32 1.06
C SER A 108 -21.82 -11.06 0.55
N LEU A 109 -23.00 -10.70 1.08
CA LEU A 109 -24.28 -11.26 0.64
C LEU A 109 -24.55 -11.01 -0.85
N LEU A 110 -24.11 -9.87 -1.38
CA LEU A 110 -24.25 -9.54 -2.80
C LEU A 110 -23.38 -10.46 -3.66
N ILE A 111 -22.12 -10.66 -3.25
CA ILE A 111 -21.16 -11.54 -3.94
C ILE A 111 -21.56 -13.02 -3.82
N ASN A 112 -22.22 -13.43 -2.73
CA ASN A 112 -22.69 -14.80 -2.57
C ASN A 112 -23.66 -15.26 -3.67
N LYS A 113 -24.32 -14.34 -4.39
CA LYS A 113 -25.13 -14.68 -5.58
C LYS A 113 -24.32 -15.31 -6.71
N LEU A 114 -23.01 -15.04 -6.77
CA LEU A 114 -22.11 -15.64 -7.73
C LEU A 114 -21.76 -17.09 -7.36
N ASN A 115 -21.99 -17.52 -6.12
CA ASN A 115 -21.62 -18.86 -5.67
C ASN A 115 -22.32 -19.94 -6.51
N GLY A 116 -21.57 -20.92 -7.00
CA GLY A 116 -22.06 -21.98 -7.88
C GLY A 116 -22.23 -21.59 -9.36
N THR A 117 -21.98 -20.33 -9.73
CA THR A 117 -21.95 -19.92 -11.14
C THR A 117 -20.67 -20.39 -11.83
N LYS A 118 -20.69 -20.44 -13.17
CA LYS A 118 -19.50 -20.75 -13.98
C LYS A 118 -18.33 -19.79 -13.67
N ASN A 119 -18.61 -18.50 -13.58
CA ASN A 119 -17.61 -17.47 -13.27
C ASN A 119 -16.94 -17.71 -11.92
N TRP A 120 -17.69 -18.18 -10.91
CA TRP A 120 -17.14 -18.47 -9.58
C TRP A 120 -16.24 -19.72 -9.57
N THR A 121 -16.62 -20.73 -10.35
CA THR A 121 -15.78 -21.92 -10.56
C THR A 121 -14.48 -21.56 -11.29
N GLU A 122 -14.57 -20.75 -12.35
CA GLU A 122 -13.39 -20.25 -13.08
C GLU A 122 -12.49 -19.42 -12.18
N LEU A 123 -13.04 -18.48 -11.42
CA LEU A 123 -12.29 -17.71 -10.41
C LEU A 123 -11.55 -18.62 -9.43
N THR A 124 -12.22 -19.66 -8.91
CA THR A 124 -11.60 -20.62 -7.97
C THR A 124 -10.42 -21.34 -8.60
N GLN A 125 -10.56 -21.80 -9.84
CA GLN A 125 -9.48 -22.47 -10.58
C GLN A 125 -8.31 -21.51 -10.83
N THR A 126 -8.60 -20.30 -11.34
CA THR A 126 -7.59 -19.28 -11.63
C THR A 126 -6.81 -18.88 -10.37
N LEU A 127 -7.45 -18.71 -9.21
CA LEU A 127 -6.74 -18.39 -7.97
C LEU A 127 -5.81 -19.53 -7.53
N GLY A 128 -6.23 -20.78 -7.67
CA GLY A 128 -5.38 -21.94 -7.40
C GLY A 128 -4.17 -22.04 -8.32
N ASP A 129 -4.37 -21.78 -9.62
CA ASP A 129 -3.30 -21.78 -10.62
C ASP A 129 -2.30 -20.65 -10.37
N ILE A 130 -2.78 -19.42 -10.14
CA ILE A 130 -1.93 -18.29 -9.77
C ILE A 130 -1.13 -18.61 -8.50
N GLY A 131 -1.78 -19.18 -7.48
CA GLY A 131 -1.12 -19.59 -6.25
C GLY A 131 0.04 -20.56 -6.52
N ARG A 132 -0.16 -21.54 -7.41
CA ARG A 132 0.85 -22.53 -7.78
C ARG A 132 2.05 -21.90 -8.49
N GLU A 133 1.81 -21.03 -9.46
CA GLU A 133 2.86 -20.29 -10.17
C GLU A 133 3.66 -19.42 -9.21
N LEU A 134 2.98 -18.67 -8.32
CA LEU A 134 3.63 -17.88 -7.27
C LEU A 134 4.49 -18.74 -6.32
N ARG A 135 4.07 -19.98 -6.04
CA ARG A 135 4.86 -20.91 -5.23
C ARG A 135 6.10 -21.40 -5.96
N ILE A 136 6.01 -21.67 -7.26
CA ILE A 136 7.18 -22.02 -8.09
C ILE A 136 8.18 -20.85 -8.08
N ILE A 137 7.70 -19.63 -8.30
CA ILE A 137 8.50 -18.40 -8.24
C ILE A 137 9.19 -18.26 -6.88
N LEU A 138 8.48 -18.48 -5.77
CA LEU A 138 9.04 -18.41 -4.42
C LEU A 138 10.17 -19.44 -4.20
N LEU A 139 10.02 -20.66 -4.71
CA LEU A 139 11.01 -21.72 -4.56
C LEU A 139 12.27 -21.46 -5.39
N ASP A 140 12.13 -20.85 -6.57
CA ASP A 140 13.24 -20.46 -7.43
C ASP A 140 14.13 -19.35 -6.82
N ILE A 141 13.52 -18.38 -6.11
CA ILE A 141 14.25 -17.34 -5.37
C ILE A 141 15.05 -17.93 -4.20
N ASN A 142 14.41 -18.83 -3.42
CA ASN A 142 15.03 -19.39 -2.21
C ASN A 142 16.26 -20.27 -2.53
N GLY A 143 16.33 -20.84 -3.73
CA GLY A 143 17.48 -21.63 -4.16
C GLY A 143 18.76 -20.84 -4.41
N THR A 144 18.69 -19.49 -4.45
CA THR A 144 19.79 -18.68 -5.02
C THR A 144 20.27 -17.50 -4.17
N GLU A 145 19.42 -16.76 -3.43
CA GLU A 145 19.85 -15.42 -2.93
C GLU A 145 19.41 -15.00 -1.51
N ILE A 146 18.47 -15.69 -0.85
CA ILE A 146 17.95 -15.26 0.46
C ILE A 146 18.20 -16.33 1.53
N SER A 147 19.15 -16.08 2.43
CA SER A 147 19.29 -16.88 3.65
C SER A 147 18.13 -16.57 4.59
N THR A 148 17.17 -17.48 4.67
CA THR A 148 15.99 -17.33 5.53
C THR A 148 16.09 -18.30 6.70
N ASP A 149 15.99 -17.80 7.93
CA ASP A 149 15.80 -18.63 9.12
C ASP A 149 14.36 -19.15 9.10
N GLY A 150 14.14 -20.26 8.39
CA GLY A 150 12.84 -20.91 8.26
C GLY A 150 12.34 -21.02 6.82
N HIS A 151 11.08 -21.43 6.65
CA HIS A 151 10.47 -21.59 5.33
C HIS A 151 9.98 -20.24 4.80
N PRO A 152 10.46 -19.78 3.62
CA PRO A 152 10.07 -18.48 3.11
C PRO A 152 8.58 -18.41 2.79
N THR A 153 8.03 -17.21 2.98
CA THR A 153 6.65 -16.85 2.64
C THR A 153 6.65 -15.65 1.71
N LEU A 154 5.92 -15.78 0.61
CA LEU A 154 5.66 -14.71 -0.37
C LEU A 154 4.31 -14.07 -0.07
N GLN A 155 4.29 -12.76 0.06
CA GLN A 155 3.09 -11.95 -0.07
C GLN A 155 3.06 -11.36 -1.48
N ALA A 156 1.99 -11.61 -2.23
CA ALA A 156 1.79 -10.96 -3.52
C ALA A 156 0.48 -10.18 -3.52
N ARG A 157 0.47 -8.99 -4.12
CA ARG A 157 -0.72 -8.17 -4.30
C ARG A 157 -0.91 -7.94 -5.78
N ILE A 158 -1.99 -8.48 -6.34
CA ILE A 158 -2.39 -8.23 -7.72
C ILE A 158 -3.48 -7.16 -7.68
N ILE A 159 -3.28 -6.09 -8.42
CA ILE A 159 -4.10 -4.89 -8.38
C ILE A 159 -4.50 -4.53 -9.81
N CYS A 160 -5.78 -4.24 -10.00
CA CYS A 160 -6.30 -3.62 -11.22
C CYS A 160 -7.23 -2.47 -10.84
N GLN A 161 -7.21 -1.41 -11.64
CA GLN A 161 -7.91 -0.16 -11.41
C GLN A 161 -8.68 0.22 -12.66
N HIS A 162 -9.96 0.50 -12.49
CA HIS A 162 -10.87 0.82 -13.57
C HIS A 162 -11.49 2.19 -13.37
N GLU A 163 -11.59 2.92 -14.47
CA GLU A 163 -12.34 4.14 -14.59
C GLU A 163 -13.50 3.87 -15.56
N GLY A 164 -14.71 3.69 -15.02
CA GLY A 164 -15.81 3.08 -15.77
C GLY A 164 -15.41 1.70 -16.34
N GLU A 165 -15.54 1.54 -17.66
CA GLU A 165 -15.19 0.29 -18.35
C GLU A 165 -13.69 0.12 -18.66
N GLN A 166 -12.92 1.21 -18.53
CA GLN A 166 -11.53 1.27 -18.95
C GLN A 166 -10.60 0.89 -17.80
N CYS A 167 -9.68 -0.05 -18.05
CA CYS A 167 -8.57 -0.31 -17.14
C CYS A 167 -7.53 0.82 -17.27
N ILE A 168 -7.28 1.53 -16.17
CA ILE A 168 -6.35 2.67 -16.08
C ILE A 168 -5.08 2.34 -15.29
N GLY A 169 -5.05 1.21 -14.59
CA GLY A 169 -3.90 0.79 -13.79
C GLY A 169 -3.90 -0.71 -13.53
N ALA A 170 -2.73 -1.34 -13.63
CA ALA A 170 -2.55 -2.76 -13.33
C ALA A 170 -1.14 -3.00 -12.76
N PHE A 171 -1.06 -3.57 -11.55
CA PHE A 171 0.18 -3.71 -10.81
C PHE A 171 0.27 -5.04 -10.07
N CYS A 172 1.48 -5.58 -9.96
CA CYS A 172 1.82 -6.63 -9.01
C CYS A 172 2.81 -6.09 -7.98
N GLN A 173 2.56 -6.32 -6.69
CA GLN A 173 3.53 -6.04 -5.63
C GLN A 173 3.92 -7.34 -4.94
N PHE A 174 5.20 -7.52 -4.67
CA PHE A 174 5.74 -8.72 -4.02
C PHE A 174 6.46 -8.34 -2.75
N GLY A 175 6.27 -9.14 -1.71
CA GLY A 175 6.93 -9.04 -0.42
C GLY A 175 7.47 -10.40 -0.01
N ILE A 176 8.77 -10.54 0.25
CA ILE A 176 9.35 -11.81 0.74
C ILE A 176 9.86 -11.58 2.16
N ASN A 177 9.36 -12.37 3.12
CA ASN A 177 9.76 -12.35 4.52
C ASN A 177 9.93 -10.92 5.10
N THR A 178 9.02 -10.01 4.73
CA THR A 178 8.94 -8.59 5.14
C THR A 178 10.16 -7.70 4.85
N LYS A 179 11.19 -8.22 4.16
CA LYS A 179 12.44 -7.50 3.90
C LYS A 179 12.52 -6.96 2.48
N ILE A 180 12.02 -7.73 1.51
CA ILE A 180 12.20 -7.43 0.09
C ILE A 180 10.86 -7.02 -0.53
N PHE A 181 10.85 -5.89 -1.25
CA PHE A 181 9.66 -5.38 -1.92
C PHE A 181 9.91 -5.04 -3.39
N PHE A 182 9.13 -5.65 -4.28
CA PHE A 182 9.13 -5.38 -5.72
C PHE A 182 7.76 -4.88 -6.17
N GLN A 183 7.74 -4.01 -7.17
CA GLN A 183 6.52 -3.64 -7.88
C GLN A 183 6.73 -3.81 -9.39
N PHE A 184 5.79 -4.47 -10.04
CA PHE A 184 5.72 -4.60 -11.48
C PHE A 184 4.52 -3.81 -11.99
N ASP A 185 4.78 -2.82 -12.85
CA ASP A 185 3.77 -2.12 -13.64
C ASP A 185 3.45 -2.96 -14.88
N ALA A 186 2.28 -3.60 -14.87
CA ALA A 186 1.88 -4.51 -15.93
C ALA A 186 1.48 -3.78 -17.22
N MET A 187 1.05 -2.53 -17.12
CA MET A 187 0.68 -1.72 -18.29
C MET A 187 1.91 -1.33 -19.09
N ASN A 188 2.94 -0.87 -18.38
CA ASN A 188 4.17 -0.37 -18.98
C ASN A 188 5.27 -1.44 -19.10
N ASN A 189 5.07 -2.61 -18.48
CA ASN A 189 6.05 -3.69 -18.39
C ASN A 189 7.36 -3.24 -17.73
N ILE A 190 7.24 -2.53 -16.60
CA ILE A 190 8.36 -1.92 -15.88
C ILE A 190 8.44 -2.49 -14.46
N TRP A 191 9.63 -2.89 -14.03
CA TRP A 191 9.90 -3.27 -12.66
C TRP A 191 10.47 -2.09 -11.87
N ASN A 192 9.79 -1.72 -10.79
CA ASN A 192 10.23 -0.75 -9.81
C ASN A 192 10.67 -1.50 -8.55
N VAL A 193 11.89 -1.23 -8.10
CA VAL A 193 12.43 -1.86 -6.90
C VAL A 193 12.71 -0.82 -5.85
N THR A 194 12.27 -1.12 -4.64
CA THR A 194 12.40 -0.21 -3.49
C THR A 194 13.58 -0.59 -2.60
N ASP A 195 14.15 -1.78 -2.77
CA ASP A 195 15.24 -2.32 -1.94
C ASP A 195 16.51 -2.65 -2.78
N PRO A 196 17.68 -2.04 -2.49
CA PRO A 196 18.94 -2.36 -3.14
C PRO A 196 19.40 -3.82 -2.97
N VAL A 197 19.03 -4.47 -1.86
CA VAL A 197 19.42 -5.85 -1.52
C VAL A 197 18.85 -6.86 -2.52
N SER A 198 17.75 -6.50 -3.19
CA SER A 198 17.04 -7.39 -4.11
C SER A 198 17.37 -7.16 -5.59
N SER A 199 18.48 -6.49 -5.88
CA SER A 199 18.92 -6.18 -7.25
C SER A 199 19.21 -7.42 -8.12
N GLY A 200 19.68 -8.53 -7.53
CA GLY A 200 19.87 -9.82 -8.23
C GLY A 200 18.56 -10.42 -8.73
N ILE A 201 17.64 -10.69 -7.79
CA ILE A 201 16.26 -11.12 -8.07
C ILE A 201 15.58 -10.21 -9.12
N LYS A 202 15.70 -8.88 -8.95
CA LYS A 202 15.16 -7.90 -9.91
C LYS A 202 15.69 -8.17 -11.32
N HIS A 203 17.01 -8.24 -11.47
CA HIS A 203 17.64 -8.43 -12.76
C HIS A 203 17.17 -9.73 -13.41
N LYS A 204 17.04 -10.81 -12.63
CA LYS A 204 16.50 -12.09 -13.11
C LYS A 204 15.06 -11.94 -13.63
N TRP A 205 14.19 -11.33 -12.84
CA TRP A 205 12.76 -11.17 -13.16
C TRP A 205 12.49 -10.18 -14.29
N GLU A 206 13.31 -9.13 -14.43
CA GLU A 206 13.21 -8.18 -15.54
C GLU A 206 13.49 -8.82 -16.91
N HIS A 207 14.36 -9.82 -16.95
CA HIS A 207 14.71 -10.54 -18.18
C HIS A 207 13.85 -11.79 -18.41
N ASP A 208 13.02 -12.17 -17.45
CA ASP A 208 12.10 -13.29 -17.56
C ASP A 208 10.81 -12.86 -18.26
N ARG A 209 10.75 -13.15 -19.56
CA ARG A 209 9.58 -12.83 -20.40
C ARG A 209 8.35 -13.64 -20.01
N GLU A 210 8.51 -14.87 -19.53
CA GLU A 210 7.40 -15.73 -19.16
C GLU A 210 6.74 -15.21 -17.88
N LEU A 211 7.56 -14.84 -16.88
CA LEU A 211 7.09 -14.15 -15.69
C LEU A 211 6.37 -12.84 -16.05
N GLY A 212 6.98 -11.99 -16.88
CA GLY A 212 6.35 -10.74 -17.33
C GLY A 212 4.98 -10.96 -17.98
N ASN A 213 4.87 -11.94 -18.89
CA ASN A 213 3.61 -12.30 -19.54
C ASN A 213 2.57 -12.84 -18.54
N PHE A 214 3.00 -13.69 -17.60
CA PHE A 214 2.15 -14.20 -16.52
C PHE A 214 1.59 -13.04 -15.67
N LEU A 215 2.44 -12.12 -15.22
CA LEU A 215 2.02 -10.98 -14.39
C LEU A 215 1.09 -10.01 -15.12
N ARG A 216 1.29 -9.82 -16.43
CA ARG A 216 0.38 -9.03 -17.26
C ARG A 216 -0.97 -9.70 -17.43
N ARG A 217 -1.00 -11.01 -17.68
CA ARG A 217 -2.24 -11.79 -17.81
C ARG A 217 -3.09 -11.70 -16.53
N ILE A 218 -2.49 -11.92 -15.37
CA ILE A 218 -3.23 -11.94 -14.11
C ILE A 218 -3.72 -10.54 -13.69
N SER A 219 -2.97 -9.49 -13.98
CA SER A 219 -3.32 -8.12 -13.58
C SER A 219 -4.25 -7.43 -14.57
N MET A 220 -3.94 -7.48 -15.87
CA MET A 220 -4.72 -6.79 -16.90
C MET A 220 -5.87 -7.63 -17.45
N GLY A 221 -5.77 -8.96 -17.34
CA GLY A 221 -6.80 -9.91 -17.78
C GLY A 221 -7.67 -10.36 -16.62
N ASP A 222 -7.19 -11.30 -15.83
CA ASP A 222 -7.99 -12.00 -14.82
C ASP A 222 -8.57 -11.03 -13.76
N CYS A 223 -7.73 -10.18 -13.15
CA CYS A 223 -8.18 -9.18 -12.17
C CYS A 223 -9.22 -8.22 -12.77
N SER A 224 -8.93 -7.66 -13.95
CA SER A 224 -9.83 -6.73 -14.68
C SER A 224 -11.19 -7.36 -14.96
N HIS A 225 -11.19 -8.62 -15.41
CA HIS A 225 -12.40 -9.39 -15.66
C HIS A 225 -13.24 -9.56 -14.38
N TRP A 226 -12.61 -9.97 -13.27
CA TRP A 226 -13.31 -10.17 -12.00
C TRP A 226 -13.80 -8.88 -11.37
N LEU A 227 -13.06 -7.77 -11.50
CA LEU A 227 -13.51 -6.46 -11.03
C LEU A 227 -14.84 -6.08 -11.70
N LYS A 228 -14.98 -6.24 -13.02
CA LYS A 228 -16.23 -5.93 -13.72
C LYS A 228 -17.42 -6.75 -13.21
N ILE A 229 -17.20 -8.04 -12.94
CA ILE A 229 -18.23 -8.92 -12.38
C ILE A 229 -18.63 -8.46 -10.97
N PHE A 230 -17.67 -8.17 -10.11
CA PHE A 230 -17.96 -7.71 -8.75
C PHE A 230 -18.65 -6.35 -8.73
N LEU A 231 -18.26 -5.40 -9.57
CA LEU A 231 -18.92 -4.09 -9.65
C LEU A 231 -20.39 -4.22 -10.07
N LYS A 232 -20.68 -5.11 -11.03
CA LYS A 232 -22.05 -5.40 -11.45
C LYS A 232 -22.90 -5.93 -10.30
N GLU A 233 -22.38 -6.84 -9.48
CA GLU A 233 -23.11 -7.39 -8.34
C GLU A 233 -23.23 -6.42 -7.15
N LEU A 234 -22.20 -5.62 -6.89
CA LEU A 234 -22.14 -4.70 -5.76
C LEU A 234 -22.95 -3.41 -5.99
N TYR A 235 -22.85 -2.84 -7.19
CA TYR A 235 -23.38 -1.51 -7.49
C TYR A 235 -24.48 -1.51 -8.56
N GLY A 236 -24.74 -2.65 -9.21
CA GLY A 236 -25.79 -2.78 -10.22
C GLY A 236 -25.53 -1.97 -11.50
N ARG A 237 -24.30 -1.49 -11.72
CA ARG A 237 -23.86 -0.69 -12.90
C ARG A 237 -22.37 -0.90 -13.18
N LEU A 238 -21.99 -0.63 -14.43
CA LEU A 238 -20.66 -0.15 -14.84
C LEU A 238 -20.85 1.25 -15.45
#